data_AF-A0A7Y2GWX4-F1
#
_entry.id   AF-A0A7Y2GWX4-F1
#
_cell.length_a   1.000
_cell.length_b   1.000
_cell.length_c   1.000
_cell.angle_alpha   90.00
_cell.angle_beta   90.00
_cell.angle_gamma   90.00
#
_symmetry.space_group_name_H-M   'P 1'
#
loop_
_entity.id
_entity.type
_entity.pdbx_description
1 polymer ?
#
loop_
_entity_poly.entity_id
_entity_poly.type
_entity_poly.pdbx_seq_one_letter_code
_entity_poly.pdbx_strand_id
1 'polypeptide(L)'
;MKKLIKGSSILFYFLCMFFFFFVGMFFAAATGAAEGQGLAGGAIVLFYGIVSSAVSFFVALVIVSKLDQELIVKLNKVFGFTVVAFILFTAVRFYLRDKPKASEELQPQQPTAPTEPAQEPQTPVSIFS
;
A
#
# COMPACT_ATOMS: atom_id res chain seq x y z
N MET A 1 22.65 -28.42 4.75
CA MET A 1 22.88 -27.06 5.32
C MET A 1 23.71 -26.14 4.43
N LYS A 2 24.73 -26.62 3.70
CA LYS A 2 25.56 -25.77 2.81
C LYS A 2 24.79 -25.01 1.71
N LYS A 3 23.65 -25.54 1.23
CA LYS A 3 22.78 -24.87 0.26
C LYS A 3 22.07 -23.62 0.83
N LEU A 4 21.79 -23.58 2.14
CA LEU A 4 20.97 -22.53 2.75
C LEU A 4 21.70 -21.18 2.88
N ILE A 5 23.03 -21.21 3.01
CA ILE A 5 23.89 -20.03 3.22
C ILE A 5 24.64 -19.65 1.94
N LYS A 6 24.35 -20.31 0.81
CA LYS A 6 24.97 -20.00 -0.47
C LYS A 6 24.44 -18.65 -0.98
N GLY A 7 25.29 -17.84 -1.58
CA GLY A 7 24.94 -16.45 -1.95
C GLY A 7 23.67 -16.33 -2.80
N SER A 8 23.43 -17.26 -3.73
CA SER A 8 22.21 -17.25 -4.54
C SER A 8 20.95 -17.57 -3.73
N SER A 9 21.05 -18.34 -2.64
CA SER A 9 19.94 -18.65 -1.75
C SER A 9 19.58 -17.46 -0.86
N ILE A 10 20.59 -16.72 -0.38
CA ILE A 10 20.39 -15.47 0.36
C ILE A 10 19.69 -14.44 -0.53
N LEU A 11 20.15 -14.30 -1.78
CA LEU A 11 19.51 -13.43 -2.76
C LEU A 11 18.06 -13.85 -3.00
N PHE A 12 17.79 -15.16 -3.09
CA PHE A 12 16.43 -15.68 -3.26
C PHE A 12 15.51 -15.30 -2.10
N TYR A 13 15.95 -15.45 -0.85
CA TYR A 13 15.15 -15.05 0.30
C TYR A 13 14.77 -13.57 0.25
N PHE A 14 15.74 -12.72 -0.06
CA PHE A 14 15.52 -11.28 -0.15
C PHE A 14 14.56 -10.92 -1.30
N LEU A 15 14.79 -11.46 -2.50
CA LEU A 15 13.91 -11.24 -3.65
C LEU A 15 12.48 -11.74 -3.40
N CYS A 16 12.35 -12.91 -2.76
CA CYS A 16 11.05 -13.49 -2.43
C CYS A 16 10.30 -12.59 -1.44
N MET A 17 10.97 -12.14 -0.37
CA MET A 17 10.38 -11.19 0.58
C MET A 17 9.90 -9.91 -0.10
N PHE A 18 10.72 -9.30 -0.95
CA PHE A 18 10.34 -8.09 -1.68
C PHE A 18 9.18 -8.33 -2.63
N PHE A 19 9.22 -9.42 -3.40
CA PHE A 19 8.14 -9.76 -4.31
C PHE A 19 6.80 -9.93 -3.58
N PHE A 20 6.78 -10.76 -2.54
CA PHE A 20 5.55 -11.01 -1.77
C PHE A 20 5.10 -9.81 -0.95
N PHE A 21 6.01 -8.92 -0.56
CA PHE A 21 5.65 -7.62 0.02
C PHE A 21 4.77 -6.81 -0.95
N PHE A 22 5.20 -6.65 -2.21
CA PHE A 22 4.39 -5.97 -3.23
C PHE A 22 3.09 -6.69 -3.53
N VAL A 23 3.10 -8.03 -3.60
CA VAL A 23 1.88 -8.82 -3.77
C VAL A 23 0.90 -8.58 -2.61
N GLY A 24 1.37 -8.55 -1.38
CA GLY A 24 0.53 -8.28 -0.20
C GLY A 24 -0.06 -6.87 -0.20
N MET A 25 0.74 -5.87 -0.54
CA MET A 25 0.25 -4.50 -0.70
C MET A 25 -0.81 -4.41 -1.81
N PHE A 26 -0.56 -5.05 -2.96
CA PHE A 26 -1.50 -5.05 -4.08
C PHE A 26 -2.79 -5.78 -3.73
N PHE A 27 -2.71 -6.88 -2.98
CA PHE A 27 -3.87 -7.60 -2.47
C PHE A 27 -4.71 -6.73 -1.53
N ALA A 28 -4.09 -6.01 -0.59
CA ALA A 28 -4.79 -5.07 0.29
C ALA A 28 -5.47 -3.92 -0.49
N ALA A 29 -4.78 -3.40 -1.50
CA ALA A 29 -5.34 -2.37 -2.38
C ALA A 29 -6.51 -2.89 -3.23
N ALA A 30 -6.40 -4.11 -3.77
CA ALA A 30 -7.43 -4.72 -4.63
C ALA A 30 -8.67 -5.18 -3.86
N THR A 31 -8.51 -5.55 -2.58
CA THR A 31 -9.62 -5.96 -1.71
C THR A 31 -10.33 -4.79 -1.02
N GLY A 32 -9.89 -3.55 -1.27
CA GLY A 32 -10.44 -2.37 -0.63
C GLY A 32 -10.18 -2.30 0.88
N ALA A 33 -9.23 -3.08 1.40
CA ALA A 33 -8.96 -3.17 2.85
C ALA A 33 -8.58 -1.83 3.51
N ALA A 34 -8.21 -0.84 2.70
CA ALA A 34 -7.81 0.50 3.13
C ALA A 34 -8.76 1.61 2.67
N GLU A 35 -9.90 1.28 2.04
CA GLU A 35 -10.86 2.26 1.53
C GLU A 35 -11.51 3.04 2.69
N GLY A 36 -11.62 4.36 2.52
CA GLY A 36 -12.22 5.25 3.53
C GLY A 36 -11.35 5.51 4.77
N GLN A 37 -10.16 4.93 4.87
CA GLN A 37 -9.30 5.03 6.07
C GLN A 37 -8.28 6.18 6.02
N GLY A 38 -8.26 6.99 4.96
CA GLY A 38 -7.35 8.13 4.84
C GLY A 38 -5.88 7.75 5.06
N LEU A 39 -5.20 8.42 6.01
CA LEU A 39 -3.79 8.16 6.35
C LEU A 39 -3.58 6.74 6.92
N ALA A 40 -4.55 6.20 7.66
CA ALA A 40 -4.48 4.85 8.22
C ALA A 40 -4.54 3.77 7.12
N GLY A 41 -5.15 4.08 5.97
CA GLY A 41 -5.17 3.19 4.81
C GLY A 41 -3.77 2.80 4.33
N GLY A 42 -2.81 3.75 4.35
CA GLY A 42 -1.42 3.47 4.00
C GLY A 42 -0.76 2.47 4.96
N ALA A 43 -1.02 2.62 6.26
CA ALA A 43 -0.49 1.70 7.28
C ALA A 43 -1.08 0.29 7.14
N ILE A 44 -2.38 0.17 6.84
CA ILE A 44 -3.04 -1.12 6.59
C ILE A 44 -2.40 -1.82 5.39
N VAL A 45 -2.26 -1.14 4.25
CA VAL A 45 -1.65 -1.71 3.05
C VAL A 45 -0.20 -2.15 3.33
N LEU A 46 0.56 -1.32 4.05
CA LEU A 46 1.94 -1.62 4.44
C LEU A 46 2.01 -2.84 5.37
N PHE A 47 1.09 -2.97 6.33
CA PHE A 47 1.00 -4.13 7.21
C PHE A 47 0.75 -5.42 6.43
N TYR A 48 -0.16 -5.42 5.46
CA TYR A 48 -0.40 -6.57 4.59
C TYR A 48 0.86 -6.97 3.81
N GLY A 49 1.63 -5.99 3.31
CA GLY A 49 2.92 -6.25 2.68
C GLY A 49 3.93 -6.90 3.65
N ILE A 50 4.02 -6.40 4.89
CA ILE A 50 4.93 -6.98 5.90
C ILE A 50 4.53 -8.42 6.21
N VAL A 51 3.25 -8.67 6.51
CA VAL A 51 2.75 -10.01 6.87
C VAL A 51 2.97 -11.00 5.74
N SER A 52 2.65 -10.62 4.49
CA SER A 52 2.88 -11.50 3.34
C SER A 52 4.37 -11.80 3.13
N SER A 53 5.24 -10.79 3.32
CA SER A 53 6.69 -10.97 3.19
C SER A 53 7.24 -11.92 4.27
N ALA A 54 6.76 -11.80 5.50
CA ALA A 54 7.17 -12.67 6.60
C ALA A 54 6.76 -14.12 6.35
N VAL A 55 5.52 -14.36 5.92
CA VAL A 55 5.05 -15.69 5.54
C VAL A 55 5.87 -16.25 4.38
N SER A 56 6.14 -15.44 3.35
CA SER A 56 6.94 -15.87 2.20
C SER A 56 8.37 -16.24 2.57
N PHE A 57 8.96 -15.62 3.59
CA PHE A 57 10.31 -15.93 4.04
C PHE A 57 10.39 -17.38 4.54
N PHE A 58 9.42 -17.81 5.37
CA PHE A 58 9.34 -19.19 5.83
C PHE A 58 9.12 -20.17 4.67
N VAL A 59 8.24 -19.82 3.71
CA VAL A 59 8.03 -20.63 2.50
C VAL A 59 9.32 -20.73 1.68
N ALA A 60 10.08 -19.64 1.57
CA ALA A 60 11.33 -19.60 0.83
C ALA A 60 12.40 -20.50 1.46
N LEU A 61 12.47 -20.60 2.79
CA LEU A 61 13.35 -21.55 3.49
C LEU A 61 13.03 -23.00 3.08
N VAL A 62 11.75 -23.36 3.03
CA VAL A 62 11.31 -24.69 2.59
C VAL A 62 11.67 -24.92 1.13
N ILE A 63 11.41 -23.96 0.25
CA ILE A 63 11.74 -24.06 -1.19
C ILE A 63 13.24 -24.30 -1.39
N VAL A 64 14.10 -23.50 -0.77
CA VAL A 64 15.56 -23.67 -0.92
C VAL A 64 16.05 -25.02 -0.37
N SER A 65 15.37 -25.58 0.63
CA SER A 65 15.72 -26.91 1.16
C SER A 65 15.44 -28.05 0.17
N LYS A 66 14.49 -27.86 -0.76
CA LYS A 66 14.01 -28.89 -1.69
C LYS A 66 14.48 -28.68 -3.13
N LEU A 67 14.71 -27.44 -3.56
CA LEU A 67 15.10 -27.13 -4.94
C LEU A 67 16.60 -27.22 -5.18
N ASP A 68 16.94 -27.47 -6.45
CA ASP A 68 18.31 -27.41 -6.92
C ASP A 68 18.78 -25.98 -7.17
N GLN A 69 20.10 -25.80 -7.06
CA GLN A 69 20.73 -24.48 -7.13
C GLN A 69 20.46 -23.79 -8.47
N GLU A 70 20.43 -24.54 -9.57
CA GLU A 70 20.16 -24.02 -10.91
C GLU A 70 18.76 -23.44 -11.03
N LEU A 71 17.76 -24.09 -10.40
CA LEU A 71 16.39 -23.59 -10.36
C LEU A 71 16.29 -22.32 -9.50
N ILE A 72 17.00 -22.27 -8.37
CA ILE A 72 17.06 -21.07 -7.52
C ILE A 72 17.62 -19.87 -8.30
N VAL A 73 18.68 -20.08 -9.10
CA VAL A 73 19.26 -19.02 -9.94
C VAL A 73 18.28 -18.56 -11.02
N LYS A 74 17.55 -19.48 -11.67
CA LYS A 74 16.49 -19.14 -12.64
C LYS A 74 15.37 -18.34 -11.98
N LEU A 75 14.90 -18.78 -10.81
CA LEU A 75 13.86 -18.08 -10.04
C LEU A 75 14.32 -16.68 -9.63
N ASN A 76 15.57 -16.51 -9.16
CA ASN A 76 16.10 -15.18 -8.86
C ASN A 76 16.03 -14.24 -10.06
N LYS A 77 16.32 -14.74 -11.26
CA LYS A 77 16.25 -13.93 -12.47
C LYS A 77 14.81 -13.48 -12.76
N VAL A 78 13.84 -14.39 -12.58
CA VAL A 78 12.40 -14.10 -12.73
C VAL A 78 11.94 -13.10 -11.66
N PHE A 79 12.13 -13.42 -10.37
CA PHE A 79 11.72 -12.54 -9.26
C PHE A 79 12.40 -11.17 -9.33
N GLY A 80 13.70 -11.13 -9.65
CA GLY A 80 14.46 -9.90 -9.79
C GLY A 80 13.91 -9.03 -10.91
N PHE A 81 13.64 -9.62 -12.08
CA PHE A 81 13.01 -8.90 -13.19
C PHE A 81 11.63 -8.38 -12.82
N THR A 82 10.81 -9.19 -12.15
CA THR A 82 9.46 -8.78 -11.74
C THR A 82 9.49 -7.67 -10.70
N VAL A 83 10.36 -7.73 -9.70
CA VAL A 83 10.51 -6.66 -8.69
C VAL A 83 10.95 -5.36 -9.35
N VAL A 84 11.94 -5.40 -10.25
CA VAL A 84 12.38 -4.22 -11.01
C VAL A 84 11.24 -3.64 -11.83
N ALA A 85 10.49 -4.47 -12.56
CA ALA A 85 9.33 -4.03 -13.32
C ALA A 85 8.27 -3.37 -12.43
N PHE A 86 8.02 -3.92 -11.23
CA PHE A 86 7.06 -3.37 -10.28
C PHE A 86 7.48 -2.00 -9.73
N ILE A 87 8.77 -1.86 -9.40
CA ILE A 87 9.34 -0.58 -8.95
C ILE A 87 9.25 0.46 -10.06
N LEU A 88 9.63 0.10 -11.29
CA LEU A 88 9.52 0.99 -12.45
C LEU A 88 8.07 1.41 -12.69
N PHE A 89 7.14 0.46 -12.69
CA PHE A 89 5.72 0.75 -12.88
C PHE A 89 5.19 1.71 -11.82
N THR A 90 5.53 1.45 -10.55
CA THR A 90 5.11 2.28 -9.43
C THR A 90 5.73 3.68 -9.52
N ALA A 91 7.03 3.78 -9.79
CA ALA A 91 7.75 5.04 -9.93
C ALA A 91 7.19 5.88 -11.10
N VAL A 92 6.94 5.26 -12.26
CA VAL A 92 6.33 5.94 -13.42
C VAL A 92 4.92 6.42 -13.08
N ARG A 93 4.11 5.60 -12.40
CA ARG A 93 2.77 5.99 -11.96
C ARG A 93 2.80 7.17 -10.99
N PHE A 94 3.73 7.18 -10.03
CA PHE A 94 3.92 8.31 -9.12
C PHE A 94 4.34 9.57 -9.90
N TYR A 95 5.34 9.46 -10.77
CA TYR A 95 5.81 10.58 -11.58
C TYR A 95 4.72 11.16 -12.49
N LEU A 96 3.89 10.32 -13.10
CA LEU A 96 2.74 10.76 -13.92
C LEU A 96 1.62 11.39 -13.10
N ARG A 97 1.44 10.98 -11.84
CA ARG A 97 0.41 11.48 -10.93
C ARG A 97 0.81 12.81 -10.29
N ASP A 98 2.11 13.01 -10.07
CA ASP A 98 2.70 14.26 -9.55
C ASP A 98 2.95 15.31 -10.63
N LYS A 99 2.75 14.98 -11.92
CA LYS A 99 2.60 16.04 -12.92
C LYS A 99 1.33 16.80 -12.54
N PRO A 100 1.43 18.08 -12.14
CA PRO A 100 0.24 18.87 -11.91
C PRO A 100 -0.58 18.77 -13.19
N LYS A 101 -1.83 18.35 -13.07
CA LYS A 101 -2.82 18.60 -14.11
C LYS A 101 -2.88 20.12 -14.27
N ALA A 102 -2.02 20.66 -15.12
CA ALA A 102 -2.13 22.01 -15.64
C ALA A 102 -3.36 22.01 -16.56
N SER A 103 -4.57 21.91 -15.99
CA SER A 103 -5.91 22.14 -16.59
C SER A 103 -7.05 21.44 -15.83
N GLU A 104 -7.08 21.46 -14.48
CA GLU A 104 -8.37 21.40 -13.79
C GLU A 104 -8.52 22.66 -12.93
N GLU A 105 -9.34 23.54 -13.48
CA GLU A 105 -9.88 24.79 -12.98
C GLU A 105 -9.90 24.95 -11.46
N LEU A 106 -9.40 26.11 -11.03
CA LEU A 106 -10.02 26.90 -9.98
C LEU A 106 -11.54 26.97 -10.23
N GLN A 107 -12.32 26.01 -9.74
CA GLN A 107 -13.71 26.31 -9.43
C GLN A 107 -13.67 27.27 -8.24
N PRO A 108 -14.12 28.53 -8.38
CA PRO A 108 -14.28 29.38 -7.22
C PRO A 108 -15.24 28.66 -6.25
N GLN A 109 -14.79 28.48 -5.01
CA GLN A 109 -15.70 28.14 -3.91
C GLN A 109 -16.87 29.10 -3.97
N GLN A 110 -18.04 28.57 -4.31
CA GLN A 110 -19.28 29.32 -4.21
C GLN A 110 -19.45 29.68 -2.73
N PRO A 111 -19.52 30.96 -2.34
CA PRO A 111 -19.69 31.34 -0.94
C PRO A 111 -20.95 30.69 -0.39
N THR A 112 -20.81 29.87 0.65
CA THR A 112 -21.94 29.42 1.46
C THR A 112 -22.62 30.68 2.01
N ALA A 113 -23.90 30.86 1.68
CA ALA A 113 -24.70 31.98 2.17
C ALA A 113 -24.62 32.07 3.72
N PRO A 114 -24.62 33.28 4.31
CA PRO A 114 -24.62 33.45 5.75
C PRO A 114 -25.78 32.68 6.38
N THR A 115 -25.48 31.82 7.34
CA THR A 115 -26.47 31.22 8.23
C THR A 115 -27.20 32.33 8.96
N GLU A 116 -28.50 32.47 8.67
CA GLU A 116 -29.43 33.32 9.41
C GLU A 116 -29.34 32.98 10.92
N PRO A 117 -29.19 33.97 11.82
CA PRO A 117 -29.12 33.68 13.24
C PRO A 117 -30.42 33.00 13.69
N ALA A 118 -30.28 31.84 14.32
CA ALA A 118 -31.39 31.16 14.98
C ALA A 118 -32.08 32.15 15.93
N GLN A 119 -33.35 32.43 15.68
CA GLN A 119 -34.21 33.18 16.60
C GLN A 119 -34.17 32.48 17.96
N GLU A 120 -33.67 33.18 18.97
CA GLU A 120 -33.78 32.75 20.37
C GLU A 120 -35.27 32.54 20.71
N PRO A 121 -35.63 31.40 21.31
CA PRO A 121 -36.99 31.21 21.82
C PRO A 121 -37.28 32.25 22.90
N GLN A 122 -38.22 33.15 22.64
CA GLN A 122 -38.77 34.04 23.66
C GLN A 122 -39.45 33.18 24.73
N THR A 123 -38.83 33.04 25.90
CA THR A 123 -39.50 32.52 27.08
C THR A 123 -40.58 33.52 27.51
N PRO A 124 -41.86 33.12 27.60
CA PRO A 124 -42.89 33.98 28.17
C PRO A 124 -42.59 34.19 29.66
N VAL A 125 -42.43 35.46 30.02
CA VAL A 125 -42.39 35.92 31.41
C VAL A 125 -43.72 35.52 32.05
N SER A 126 -43.71 34.45 32.85
CA SER A 126 -44.82 34.12 33.72
C SER A 126 -44.82 35.09 34.89
N ILE A 127 -45.65 36.12 34.73
CA ILE A 127 -46.15 36.94 35.83
C ILE A 127 -46.99 36.02 36.72
N PHE A 128 -46.56 35.82 37.97
CA PHE A 128 -47.46 35.39 39.03
C PHE A 128 -47.33 36.35 40.22
N SER A 129 -48.47 37.00 40.49
CA SER A 129 -48.85 37.70 41.71
C SER A 129 -49.80 36.80 42.49
#